data_AF-A0A3A6U7Q4-F1
#
_entry.id   AF-A0A3A6U7Q4-F1
#
_cell.length_a   1.000
_cell.length_b   1.000
_cell.length_c   1.000
_cell.angle_alpha   90.00
_cell.angle_beta   90.00
_cell.angle_gamma   90.00
#
_symmetry.space_group_name_H-M   'P 1'
#
loop_
_entity.id
_entity.type
_entity.pdbx_description
1 polymer ?
#
loop_
_entity_poly.entity_id
_entity_poly.type
_entity_poly.pdbx_seq_one_letter_code
_entity_poly.pdbx_strand_id
1 'polypeptide(L)' 'MFFKRSNPHITPQDLQKVIQNLNAQRELTERQLKEGSISQKTGQEEMQRLSSLIGAYQNNLMAALDDQQNTNCPK' A
#
# COMPACT_ATOMS: atom_id res chain seq x y z
N MET A 1 -21.13 -12.36 -2.47
CA MET A 1 -21.24 -10.90 -2.29
C MET A 1 -20.61 -10.53 -0.96
N PHE A 2 -19.67 -9.59 -1.03
CA PHE A 2 -19.09 -8.70 -0.01
C PHE A 2 -18.30 -9.26 1.18
N PHE A 3 -17.16 -8.61 1.38
CA PHE A 3 -16.06 -8.97 2.24
C PHE A 3 -16.44 -8.87 3.71
N LYS A 4 -15.96 -9.84 4.50
CA LYS A 4 -16.10 -9.89 5.95
C LYS A 4 -15.54 -8.61 6.56
N ARG A 5 -16.37 -7.93 7.35
CA ARG A 5 -16.08 -6.88 8.34
C ARG A 5 -14.62 -6.43 8.37
N SER A 6 -14.38 -5.26 7.78
CA SER A 6 -13.17 -4.45 7.97
C SER A 6 -12.77 -4.46 9.44
N ASN A 7 -11.53 -4.87 9.74
CA ASN A 7 -10.99 -4.85 11.09
C ASN A 7 -11.15 -3.42 11.65
N PRO A 8 -11.91 -3.20 12.75
CA PRO A 8 -12.25 -1.87 13.25
C PRO A 8 -11.04 -1.07 13.79
N HIS A 9 -9.84 -1.66 13.75
CA HIS A 9 -8.60 -1.05 14.24
C HIS A 9 -7.70 -0.48 13.15
N ILE A 10 -7.97 -0.74 11.85
CA ILE A 10 -7.13 -0.20 10.77
C ILE A 10 -7.77 1.06 10.23
N THR A 11 -7.14 2.20 10.48
CA THR A 11 -7.62 3.49 9.99
C THR A 11 -7.07 3.79 8.59
N PRO A 12 -7.73 4.65 7.78
CA PRO A 12 -7.17 5.16 6.53
C PRO A 12 -5.79 5.79 6.72
N GLN A 13 -5.56 6.44 7.86
CA GLN A 13 -4.28 7.05 8.22
C GLN A 13 -3.18 5.98 8.38
N ASP A 14 -3.51 4.82 8.95
CA ASP A 14 -2.56 3.71 9.05
C ASP A 14 -2.22 3.14 7.67
N LEU A 15 -3.23 3.01 6.80
CA LEU A 15 -3.02 2.58 5.40
C LEU A 15 -2.14 3.58 4.64
N GLN A 16 -2.35 4.89 4.81
CA GLN A 16 -1.49 5.92 4.22
C GLN A 16 -0.05 5.82 4.69
N LYS A 17 0.19 5.63 6.00
CA LYS A 17 1.55 5.45 6.54
C LYS A 17 2.24 4.23 5.93
N VAL A 18 1.52 3.12 5.79
CA VAL A 18 2.08 1.92 5.16
C VAL A 18 2.44 2.19 3.69
N ILE A 19 1.55 2.86 2.93
CA ILE A 19 1.83 3.24 1.54
C ILE A 19 3.07 4.14 1.44
N GLN A 20 3.22 5.13 2.32
CA GLN A 20 4.41 5.99 2.36
C GLN A 20 5.68 5.18 2.62
N ASN A 21 5.65 4.26 3.59
CA ASN A 21 6.80 3.40 3.90
C ASN A 21 7.16 2.48 2.72
N LEU A 22 6.17 1.92 2.03
CA LEU A 22 6.41 1.08 0.84
C LEU A 22 7.00 1.88 -0.32
N ASN A 23 6.58 3.13 -0.51
CA ASN A 23 7.19 4.02 -1.50
C ASN A 23 8.65 4.36 -1.14
N ALA A 24 8.94 4.63 0.13
CA ALA A 24 10.31 4.84 0.59
C ALA A 24 11.20 3.60 0.34
N GLN A 25 10.69 2.39 0.60
CA GLN A 25 11.40 1.14 0.28
C GLN A 25 11.65 1.00 -1.22
N ARG A 26 10.67 1.34 -2.06
CA ARG A 26 10.80 1.31 -3.51
C ARG A 26 11.91 2.25 -4.00
N GLU A 27 11.95 3.48 -3.48
CA GLU A 27 13.02 4.44 -3.79
C GLU A 27 14.39 3.93 -3.36
N LEU A 28 14.50 3.30 -2.19
CA LEU A 28 15.74 2.71 -1.71
C LEU A 28 16.20 1.55 -2.61
N THR A 29 15.30 0.65 -3.00
CA THR A 29 15.60 -0.45 -3.94
C THR A 29 16.04 0.09 -5.29
N GLU A 30 15.42 1.16 -5.79
CA GLU A 30 15.82 1.80 -7.04
C GLU A 30 17.23 2.41 -6.96
N ARG A 31 17.59 3.04 -5.83
CA ARG A 31 18.95 3.53 -5.60
C ARG A 31 19.96 2.39 -5.54
N GLN A 32 19.65 1.33 -4.80
CA GLN A 32 20.52 0.15 -4.70
C GLN A 32 20.74 -0.53 -6.07
N LEU A 33 19.73 -0.53 -6.95
CA LEU A 33 19.87 -0.96 -8.34
C LEU A 33 20.82 -0.06 -9.14
N LYS A 34 20.65 1.27 -9.02
CA LYS A 34 21.50 2.26 -9.71
C LYS A 34 22.95 2.21 -9.23
N GLU A 35 23.15 2.00 -7.93
CA GLU A 35 24.47 1.88 -7.30
C GLU A 35 25.10 0.50 -7.50
N GLY A 36 24.35 -0.47 -8.06
CA GLY A 36 24.83 -1.85 -8.24
C GLY A 36 25.03 -2.61 -6.92
N SER A 37 24.47 -2.11 -5.82
CA SER A 37 24.57 -2.73 -4.48
C SER A 37 23.73 -4.01 -4.36
N ILE A 38 22.78 -4.21 -5.28
CA ILE A 38 22.00 -5.45 -5.41
C ILE A 38 21.98 -5.91 -6.86
N SER A 39 21.73 -7.20 -7.07
CA SER A 39 21.60 -7.74 -8.43
C SER A 39 20.38 -7.15 -9.15
N GLN A 40 20.48 -6.97 -10.48
CA GLN A 40 19.35 -6.49 -11.28
C GLN A 40 18.10 -7.35 -11.09
N LYS A 41 18.28 -8.69 -11.05
CA LYS A 41 17.18 -9.62 -10.84
C LYS A 41 16.49 -9.38 -9.49
N THR A 42 17.27 -9.34 -8.41
CA THR A 42 16.74 -9.10 -7.05
C THR A 42 16.01 -7.76 -6.96
N GLY A 43 16.58 -6.69 -7.50
CA GLY A 43 15.93 -5.39 -7.46
C GLY A 43 14.68 -5.32 -8.33
N GLN A 44 14.66 -5.96 -9.51
CA GLN A 44 13.45 -6.02 -10.34
C GLN A 44 12.31 -6.80 -9.67
N GLU A 45 12.62 -7.94 -9.06
CA GLU A 45 11.66 -8.76 -8.30
C GLU A 45 11.07 -7.95 -7.13
N GLU A 46 11.91 -7.27 -6.36
CA GLU A 46 11.45 -6.47 -5.22
C GLU A 46 10.65 -5.23 -5.67
N MET A 47 11.03 -4.56 -6.75
CA MET A 47 10.25 -3.45 -7.33
C MET A 47 8.86 -3.88 -7.78
N GLN A 48 8.72 -5.06 -8.40
CA GLN A 48 7.42 -5.62 -8.77
C GLN A 48 6.57 -5.97 -7.55
N ARG A 49 7.19 -6.58 -6.54
CA ARG A 49 6.54 -6.91 -5.28
C ARG A 49 6.04 -5.66 -4.55
N LEU A 50 6.87 -4.63 -4.42
CA LEU A 50 6.51 -3.37 -3.80
C LEU A 50 5.40 -2.65 -4.55
N SER A 51 5.45 -2.63 -5.89
CA SER A 51 4.39 -2.05 -6.72
C SER A 51 3.04 -2.75 -6.50
N SER A 52 3.06 -4.08 -6.38
CA SER A 52 1.86 -4.88 -6.13
C SER A 52 1.28 -4.61 -4.74
N LEU A 53 2.14 -4.52 -3.71
CA LEU A 53 1.74 -4.17 -2.34
C LEU A 53 1.14 -2.76 -2.27
N ILE A 54 1.81 -1.76 -2.86
CA ILE A 54 1.31 -0.39 -2.89
C ILE A 54 -0.10 -0.34 -3.49
N GLY A 55 -0.32 -1.00 -4.62
CA GLY A 55 -1.64 -1.06 -5.26
C GLY A 55 -2.71 -1.70 -4.37
N ALA A 56 -2.38 -2.80 -3.69
CA ALA A 56 -3.31 -3.46 -2.77
C ALA A 56 -3.68 -2.53 -1.58
N TYR A 57 -2.70 -1.85 -0.99
CA TYR A 57 -2.95 -0.91 0.11
C TYR A 57 -3.74 0.33 -0.35
N GLN A 58 -3.50 0.82 -1.57
CA GLN A 58 -4.29 1.91 -2.16
C GLN A 58 -5.76 1.51 -2.37
N ASN A 59 -6.01 0.29 -2.84
CA ASN A 59 -7.37 -0.23 -2.97
C ASN A 59 -8.07 -0.35 -1.61
N ASN A 60 -7.35 -0.84 -0.60
CA ASN A 60 -7.87 -0.91 0.77
C ASN A 60 -8.15 0.49 1.35
N LEU A 61 -7.30 1.48 1.05
CA LEU A 61 -7.50 2.86 1.47
C LEU A 61 -8.77 3.45 0.83
N MET A 62 -8.96 3.24 -0.47
CA MET A 62 -10.17 3.70 -1.17
C MET A 62 -11.43 3.06 -0.58
N ALA A 63 -11.41 1.75 -0.33
CA ALA A 63 -12.53 1.04 0.30
C ALA A 63 -12.82 1.57 1.72
N ALA A 64 -11.79 1.81 2.52
CA ALA A 64 -11.95 2.35 3.88
C ALA A 64 -12.54 3.78 3.88
N LEU A 65 -12.16 4.61 2.91
CA LEU A 65 -12.71 5.95 2.76
C LEU A 65 -14.18 5.93 2.29
N ASP A 66 -14.54 5.01 1.40
CA ASP A 66 -15.92 4.81 0.93
C ASP A 66 -16.84 4.34 2.08
N ASP A 67 -16.40 3.37 2.87
CA ASP A 67 -17.11 2.90 4.08
C ASP A 67 -17.34 4.05 5.10
N GLN A 68 -16.36 4.94 5.26
CA GLN A 68 -16.49 6.12 6.13
C GLN A 68 -17.45 7.19 5.59
N GLN A 69 -17.55 7.36 4.27
CA GLN A 69 -18.53 8.27 3.69
C GLN A 69 -19.96 7.73 3.84
N ASN A 70 -20.15 6.42 3.65
CA ASN A 70 -21.48 5.80 3.74
C ASN A 70 -22.04 5.75 5.17
N THR A 71 -21.16 5.72 6.19
CA THR A 71 -21.55 5.72 7.61
C THR A 71 -21.92 7.09 8.17
N ASN A 72 -21.61 8.19 7.46
CA ASN A 72 -21.91 9.56 7.89
C ASN A 72 -23.20 10.16 7.32
N CYS A 73 -23.99 9.39 6.55
CA CYS A 73 -25.33 9.80 6.12
C CYS A 73 -26.39 9.30 7.14
N PRO A 74 -26.94 10.17 8.01
CA PRO A 74 -28.13 9.81 8.77
C PRO A 74 -29.31 9.71 7.80
N LYS A 75 -30.10 8.64 7.93
CA LYS A 75 -31.44 8.55 7.35
C LYS A 75 -32.41 9.45 8.12
#